data_AF-A0A2V5PQ18-F1
#
_entry.id   AF-A0A2V5PQ18-F1
#
_cell.length_a   1.000
_cell.length_b   1.000
_cell.length_c   1.000
_cell.angle_alpha   90.00
_cell.angle_beta   90.00
_cell.angle_gamma   90.00
#
_symmetry.space_group_name_H-M   'P 1'
#
loop_
_entity.id
_entity.type
_entity.pdbx_description
1 polymer ?
#
loop_
_entity_poly.entity_id
_entity_poly.type
_entity_poly.pdbx_seq_one_letter_code
_entity_poly.pdbx_strand_id
1 'polypeptide(L)' 'ETGFTKNYGSKEGLLSFQTVDEIADAAKKINADYAKHSRAARALACEVFEAEKVLAAILDRADI' A
#
# COMPACT_ATOMS: atom_id res chain seq x y z
N GLU A 1 -8.35 10.22 9.73
CA GLU A 1 -7.77 9.21 8.82
C GLU A 1 -8.63 7.95 8.84
N THR A 2 -8.73 7.21 7.74
CA THR A 2 -9.61 6.03 7.57
C THR A 2 -8.94 4.69 7.96
N GLY A 3 -7.81 4.74 8.67
CA GLY A 3 -6.99 3.58 9.01
C GLY A 3 -5.95 3.21 7.95
N PHE A 4 -5.76 4.05 6.93
CA PHE A 4 -4.80 3.84 5.86
C PHE A 4 -3.37 3.67 6.36
N THR A 5 -2.88 4.57 7.21
CA THR A 5 -1.53 4.51 7.79
C THR A 5 -1.39 3.29 8.69
N LYS A 6 -2.44 2.92 9.42
CA LYS A 6 -2.46 1.72 10.25
C LYS A 6 -2.33 0.44 9.41
N ASN A 7 -3.03 0.38 8.28
CA ASN A 7 -3.14 -0.84 7.47
C ASN A 7 -2.06 -0.92 6.38
N TYR A 8 -1.54 0.22 5.91
CA TYR A 8 -0.73 0.32 4.70
C TYR A 8 0.38 1.37 4.76
N GLY A 9 0.61 2.00 5.93
CA GLY A 9 1.50 3.15 6.11
C GLY A 9 2.96 2.85 5.77
N SER A 10 3.27 2.85 4.48
CA SER A 10 4.62 2.72 3.96
C SER A 10 5.17 4.09 3.60
N LYS A 11 6.48 4.26 3.75
CA LYS A 11 7.20 5.42 3.22
C LYS A 11 7.58 5.24 1.74
N GLU A 12 7.26 4.09 1.16
CA GLU A 12 7.66 3.68 -0.19
C GLU A 12 6.58 2.84 -0.88
N GLY A 13 6.29 3.14 -2.15
CA GLY A 13 5.43 2.34 -3.02
C GLY A 13 3.94 2.67 -2.88
N LEU A 14 3.49 2.96 -1.66
CA LEU A 14 2.18 3.53 -1.40
C LEU A 14 2.32 4.65 -0.36
N LEU A 15 2.10 5.90 -0.78
CA LEU A 15 2.37 7.10 0.02
C LEU A 15 1.05 7.74 0.46
N SER A 16 0.89 7.96 1.77
CA SER A 16 -0.21 8.77 2.30
C SER A 16 0.07 10.25 2.08
N PHE A 17 -1.02 11.01 1.96
CA PHE A 17 -0.99 12.48 1.86
C PHE A 17 -2.20 13.05 2.59
N GLN A 18 -2.12 14.30 3.02
CA GLN A 18 -3.21 15.09 3.61
C GLN A 18 -3.51 16.35 2.80
N THR A 19 -2.60 16.76 1.92
CA THR A 19 -2.70 18.00 1.13
C THR A 19 -2.40 17.75 -0.34
N VAL A 20 -2.82 18.66 -1.22
CA VAL A 20 -2.55 18.58 -2.66
C VAL A 20 -1.05 18.73 -2.96
N ASP A 21 -0.35 19.59 -2.21
CA ASP A 21 1.09 19.80 -2.39
C ASP A 21 1.89 18.53 -2.09
N GLU A 22 1.49 17.77 -1.07
CA GLU A 22 2.07 16.46 -0.76
C GLU A 22 1.95 15.45 -1.90
N ILE A 23 0.90 15.54 -2.74
CA ILE A 23 0.74 14.66 -3.90
C ILE A 23 1.84 14.92 -4.93
N ALA A 24 2.12 16.19 -5.22
CA ALA A 24 3.16 16.56 -6.18
C ALA A 24 4.55 16.10 -5.71
N ASP A 25 4.83 16.23 -4.42
CA ASP A 25 6.10 15.79 -3.85
C ASP A 25 6.20 14.26 -3.73
N ALA A 26 5.10 13.57 -3.45
CA ALA A 26 5.02 12.11 -3.52
C ALA A 26 5.32 11.60 -4.94
N ALA A 27 4.72 12.22 -5.97
CA ALA A 27 4.97 11.86 -7.36
C ALA A 27 6.44 12.09 -7.76
N LYS A 28 7.06 13.20 -7.34
CA LYS A 28 8.49 13.45 -7.58
C LYS A 28 9.37 12.37 -6.93
N LYS A 29 9.09 11.99 -5.69
CA LYS A 29 9.83 10.92 -4.98
C LYS A 29 9.71 9.59 -5.70
N ILE A 30 8.49 9.22 -6.13
CA ILE A 30 8.25 8.02 -6.93
C ILE A 30 9.06 8.03 -8.22
N ASN A 31 9.05 9.14 -8.95
CA ASN A 31 9.78 9.22 -10.23
C ASN A 31 11.31 9.23 -10.05
N ALA A 32 11.82 9.76 -8.94
CA ALA A 32 13.25 9.77 -8.66
C ALA A 32 13.86 8.37 -8.45
N ASP A 33 13.08 7.43 -7.90
CA ASP A 33 13.46 6.02 -7.77
C ASP A 33 12.26 5.08 -7.98
N TYR A 34 11.78 5.07 -9.22
CA TYR A 34 10.58 4.31 -9.58
C TYR A 34 10.76 2.81 -9.32
N ALA A 35 11.95 2.27 -9.58
CA ALA A 35 12.21 0.85 -9.41
C ALA A 35 12.06 0.42 -7.94
N LYS A 36 12.58 1.22 -7.00
CA LYS A 36 12.40 0.99 -5.56
C LYS A 36 10.94 1.08 -5.15
N HIS A 37 10.26 2.15 -5.54
CA HIS A 37 8.85 2.34 -5.20
C HIS A 37 7.94 1.27 -5.81
N SER A 38 8.20 0.83 -7.04
CA SER A 38 7.45 -0.26 -7.69
C SER A 38 7.64 -1.60 -6.96
N ARG A 39 8.87 -1.94 -6.55
CA ARG A 39 9.12 -3.14 -5.75
C ARG A 39 8.42 -3.08 -4.40
N ALA A 40 8.51 -1.94 -3.70
CA ALA A 40 7.84 -1.75 -2.42
C ALA A 40 6.31 -1.86 -2.56
N ALA A 41 5.72 -1.25 -3.60
CA ALA A 41 4.29 -1.34 -3.89
C ALA A 41 3.86 -2.79 -4.17
N ARG A 42 4.67 -3.54 -4.93
CA ARG A 42 4.40 -4.95 -5.20
C ARG A 42 4.50 -5.80 -3.93
N ALA A 43 5.50 -5.57 -3.10
CA ALA A 43 5.66 -6.28 -1.83
C ALA A 43 4.43 -6.06 -0.94
N LEU A 44 3.99 -4.81 -0.77
CA LEU A 44 2.77 -4.48 -0.04
C LEU A 44 1.52 -5.17 -0.64
N ALA A 45 1.40 -5.17 -1.98
CA ALA A 45 0.28 -5.81 -2.65
C ALA A 45 0.26 -7.33 -2.43
N CYS A 46 1.41 -7.99 -2.49
CA CYS A 46 1.52 -9.40 -2.14
C CYS A 46 1.26 -9.63 -0.66
N GLU A 47 1.66 -8.73 0.23
CA GLU A 47 1.43 -8.89 1.67
C GLU A 47 -0.05 -8.80 2.03
N VAL A 48 -0.77 -7.81 1.48
CA VAL A 48 -2.11 -7.45 1.97
C VAL A 48 -3.24 -7.79 1.00
N PHE A 49 -2.98 -7.80 -0.31
CA PHE A 49 -4.02 -7.94 -1.35
C PHE A 49 -3.88 -9.23 -2.17
N GLU A 50 -3.00 -10.14 -1.78
CA GLU A 50 -2.82 -11.43 -2.43
C GLU A 50 -4.05 -12.30 -2.27
N ALA A 51 -4.53 -12.87 -3.39
CA ALA A 51 -5.80 -13.58 -3.43
C ALA A 51 -5.87 -14.74 -2.44
N GLU A 52 -4.78 -15.49 -2.26
CA GLU A 52 -4.72 -16.59 -1.29
C GLU A 52 -4.91 -16.10 0.15
N LYS A 53 -4.26 -14.99 0.53
CA LYS A 53 -4.38 -14.39 1.87
C LYS A 53 -5.75 -13.80 2.10
N VAL A 54 -6.27 -13.08 1.11
CA VAL A 54 -7.61 -12.47 1.16
C VAL A 54 -8.68 -13.56 1.27
N LEU A 55 -8.59 -14.59 0.43
CA LEU A 55 -9.55 -15.70 0.45
C LEU A 55 -9.51 -16.46 1.77
N ALA A 56 -8.32 -16.85 2.24
CA ALA A 56 -8.16 -17.50 3.53
C ALA A 56 -8.80 -16.67 4.66
N ALA A 57 -8.49 -15.37 4.71
CA ALA A 57 -9.03 -14.49 5.73
C ALA A 57 -10.56 -14.26 5.60
N ILE A 58 -11.14 -14.41 4.41
CA ILE A 58 -12.61 -14.38 4.22
C ILE A 58 -13.23 -15.67 4.76
N LEU A 59 -12.65 -16.83 4.44
CA LEU A 59 -13.13 -18.13 4.91
C LEU A 59 -13.04 -18.24 6.43
N ASP A 60 -11.92 -17.83 7.02
CA ASP A 60 -11.73 -17.76 8.48
C ASP A 60 -12.80 -16.91 9.17
N ARG A 61 -13.25 -15.80 8.53
CA ARG A 61 -14.31 -14.93 9.07
C ARG A 61 -15.71 -15.47 8.85
N ALA A 62 -15.87 -16.41 7.92
CA ALA A 62 -17.14 -17.05 7.63
C ALA A 62 -17.34 -18.35 8.44
N ASP A 63 -16.37 -18.73 9.27
CA ASP A 63 -16.34 -20.00 10.01
C ASP A 63 -16.48 -21.23 9.08
N ILE A 64 -15.85 -21.19 7.91
CA ILE A 64 -15.82 -22.26 6.89
C ILE A 64 -14.46 -22.94 6.85
#